data_AF-A0A4Y9P9Q5-F1
#
_entry.id   AF-A0A4Y9P9Q5-F1
#
_cell.length_a   1.000
_cell.length_b   1.000
_cell.length_c   1.000
_cell.angle_alpha   90.00
_cell.angle_beta   90.00
_cell.angle_gamma   90.00
#
_symmetry.space_group_name_H-M   'P 1'
#
loop_
_entity.id
_entity.type
_entity.pdbx_description
1 polymer ?
#
loop_
_entity_poly.entity_id
_entity_poly.type
_entity_poly.pdbx_seq_one_letter_code
_entity_poly.pdbx_strand_id
1 'polypeptide(L)'
;MNWKLTASSDDLNQGPEICIRRLRQLKAIVHGYEDGELWPLALVNVATCLEWFARSIIKHLIDYSADRINPDAKLLRELKINYSLILQAHVNRFSIGDIVAMSRNFSSYDEIEGTLNDLTKEAKLSVLARVRLSWADLMKNAFREGAWSQRTIEERLNTLFRKRNELVHGSPRHLAYDDQLEALVSKRELALFIHAAIEYMRHVTSSLAKFIPELRARSTYDNNVNQRSRLENSEKAIDRLELAILSRLAADPLHLEHFRKAQRAWRAWRGREANFQTTTLWGPEGSGRPAIFMGRETSLNMDRLRSLEGYLQQIT
;
A
#
# COMPACT_ATOMS: atom_id res chain seq x y z
N MET A 1 3.29 40.20 -2.88
CA MET A 1 4.10 39.13 -3.51
C MET A 1 3.53 37.80 -3.03
N ASN A 2 2.76 37.12 -3.87
CA ASN A 2 2.03 35.89 -3.53
C ASN A 2 2.97 34.69 -3.62
N TRP A 3 3.53 34.25 -2.50
CA TRP A 3 4.28 33.01 -2.43
C TRP A 3 3.29 31.85 -2.31
N LYS A 4 2.85 31.30 -3.45
CA LYS A 4 2.26 29.95 -3.47
C LYS A 4 3.38 28.97 -3.19
N LEU A 5 3.53 28.60 -1.93
CA LEU A 5 4.41 27.53 -1.48
C LEU A 5 3.75 26.20 -1.84
N THR A 6 4.15 25.63 -2.97
CA THR A 6 3.90 24.21 -3.25
C THR A 6 4.84 23.39 -2.38
N ALA A 7 4.30 22.59 -1.45
CA ALA A 7 5.04 21.47 -0.90
C ALA A 7 5.63 20.69 -2.09
N SER A 8 6.94 20.40 -2.07
CA SER A 8 7.56 19.68 -3.17
C SER A 8 6.81 18.35 -3.34
N SER A 9 6.32 18.05 -4.54
CA SER A 9 5.60 16.80 -4.83
C SER A 9 6.45 15.56 -4.53
N ASP A 10 7.76 15.74 -4.44
CA ASP A 10 8.75 14.69 -4.23
C ASP A 10 8.80 14.22 -2.77
N ASP A 11 8.66 15.11 -1.78
CA ASP A 11 8.65 14.72 -0.36
C ASP A 11 7.34 14.00 0.05
N LEU A 12 6.24 14.34 -0.61
CA LEU A 12 4.88 13.86 -0.32
C LEU A 12 4.67 12.37 -0.62
N ASN A 13 5.41 11.84 -1.60
CA ASN A 13 5.28 10.44 -2.04
C ASN A 13 6.32 9.52 -1.43
N GLN A 14 7.51 10.05 -1.12
CA GLN A 14 8.62 9.22 -0.68
C GLN A 14 8.39 8.60 0.69
N GLY A 15 7.76 9.31 1.63
CA GLY A 15 7.58 8.84 3.01
C GLY A 15 6.85 7.49 3.11
N PRO A 16 5.56 7.46 2.76
CA PRO A 16 4.77 6.23 2.78
C PRO A 16 5.32 5.12 1.88
N GLU A 17 5.82 5.47 0.69
CA GLU A 17 6.34 4.49 -0.27
C GLU A 17 7.65 3.85 0.19
N ILE A 18 8.54 4.60 0.83
CA ILE A 18 9.79 4.07 1.41
C ILE A 18 9.45 3.05 2.50
N CYS A 19 8.48 3.33 3.38
CA CYS A 19 8.02 2.39 4.39
C CYS A 19 7.47 1.11 3.77
N ILE A 20 6.55 1.23 2.81
CA ILE A 20 5.96 0.06 2.15
C ILE A 20 7.05 -0.75 1.40
N ARG A 21 7.99 -0.09 0.72
CA ARG A 21 9.12 -0.75 0.04
C ARG A 21 10.01 -1.49 1.03
N ARG A 22 10.34 -0.87 2.16
CA ARG A 22 11.15 -1.47 3.22
C ARG A 22 10.47 -2.70 3.83
N LEU A 23 9.16 -2.61 4.07
CA LEU A 23 8.35 -3.73 4.54
C LEU A 23 8.31 -4.89 3.53
N ARG A 24 8.29 -4.61 2.22
CA ARG A 24 8.37 -5.64 1.17
C ARG A 24 9.73 -6.33 1.14
N GLN A 25 10.82 -5.59 1.30
CA GLN A 25 12.17 -6.17 1.43
C GLN A 25 12.25 -7.08 2.65
N LEU A 26 11.76 -6.63 3.80
CA LEU A 26 11.67 -7.47 5.00
C LEU A 26 10.82 -8.71 4.77
N LYS A 27 9.71 -8.60 4.02
CA LYS A 27 8.90 -9.77 3.64
C LYS A 27 9.71 -10.78 2.83
N ALA A 28 10.51 -10.33 1.86
CA ALA A 28 11.34 -11.19 1.04
C ALA A 28 12.38 -11.95 1.88
N ILE A 29 13.04 -11.26 2.80
CA ILE A 29 13.99 -11.84 3.76
C ILE A 29 13.31 -12.88 4.66
N VAL A 30 12.13 -12.57 5.21
CA VAL A 30 11.38 -13.49 6.09
C VAL A 30 10.98 -14.79 5.37
N HIS A 31 10.71 -14.73 4.07
CA HIS A 31 10.36 -15.91 3.26
C HIS A 31 11.60 -16.64 2.70
N GLY A 32 12.82 -16.20 3.05
CA GLY A 32 14.06 -16.82 2.59
C GLY A 32 14.38 -16.56 1.12
N TYR A 33 13.79 -15.52 0.52
CA TYR A 33 14.10 -15.14 -0.87
C TYR A 33 15.36 -14.26 -0.97
N GLU A 34 15.82 -13.71 0.15
CA GLU A 34 17.05 -12.92 0.26
C GLU A 34 17.75 -13.27 1.58
N ASP A 35 19.07 -13.49 1.55
CA ASP A 35 19.90 -13.56 2.75
C ASP A 35 20.05 -12.14 3.33
N GLY A 36 19.75 -11.94 4.61
CA GLY A 36 19.61 -10.58 5.13
C GLY A 36 20.04 -10.37 6.58
N GLU A 37 21.05 -9.50 6.75
CA GLU A 37 21.49 -8.87 8.02
C GLU A 37 20.38 -8.09 8.75
N LEU A 38 19.19 -7.96 8.15
CA LEU A 38 18.05 -7.22 8.70
C LEU A 38 17.08 -8.09 9.50
N TRP A 39 17.25 -9.42 9.46
CA TRP A 39 16.50 -10.36 10.28
C TRP A 39 16.54 -10.01 11.77
N PRO A 40 17.72 -9.73 12.37
CA PRO A 40 17.85 -9.32 13.77
C PRO A 40 16.86 -8.23 14.15
N LEU A 41 16.72 -7.19 13.34
CA LEU A 41 15.92 -6.00 13.66
C LEU A 41 14.53 -6.01 13.01
N ALA A 42 14.09 -7.13 12.44
CA ALA A 42 12.91 -7.13 11.58
C ALA A 42 11.63 -6.68 12.32
N LEU A 43 11.40 -7.15 13.54
CA LEU A 43 10.23 -6.74 14.34
C LEU A 43 10.22 -5.24 14.63
N VAL A 44 11.38 -4.69 15.04
CA VAL A 44 11.55 -3.26 15.30
C VAL A 44 11.34 -2.46 14.02
N ASN A 45 11.94 -2.90 12.91
CA ASN A 45 11.82 -2.22 11.63
C ASN A 45 10.37 -2.12 11.13
N VAL A 46 9.54 -3.14 11.38
CA VAL A 46 8.11 -3.07 11.02
C VAL A 46 7.40 -1.98 11.81
N ALA A 47 7.59 -1.94 13.14
CA ALA A 47 7.02 -0.90 13.99
C ALA A 47 7.54 0.50 13.61
N THR A 48 8.85 0.66 13.39
CA THR A 48 9.45 1.91 12.95
C THR A 48 8.92 2.38 11.60
N CYS A 49 8.63 1.47 10.67
CA CYS A 49 7.98 1.85 9.42
C CYS A 49 6.57 2.40 9.65
N LEU A 50 5.79 1.84 10.58
CA LEU A 50 4.47 2.39 10.93
C LEU A 50 4.58 3.75 11.62
N GLU A 51 5.54 3.90 12.53
CA GLU A 51 5.82 5.18 13.20
C GLU A 51 6.18 6.27 12.20
N TRP A 52 7.09 5.98 11.27
CA TRP A 52 7.55 6.96 10.28
C TRP A 52 6.46 7.28 9.25
N PHE A 53 5.68 6.26 8.85
CA PHE A 53 4.47 6.47 8.06
C PHE A 53 3.49 7.40 8.75
N ALA A 54 3.16 7.15 10.02
CA ALA A 54 2.25 8.00 10.79
C ALA A 54 2.76 9.45 10.86
N ARG A 55 4.05 9.64 11.16
CA ARG A 55 4.70 10.96 11.17
C ARG A 55 4.58 11.68 9.83
N SER A 56 4.86 10.97 8.72
CA SER A 56 4.74 11.53 7.37
C SER A 56 3.29 11.94 7.05
N ILE A 57 2.31 11.07 7.32
CA ILE A 57 0.90 11.38 7.07
C ILE A 57 0.43 12.57 7.91
N ILE A 58 0.80 12.61 9.20
CA ILE A 58 0.43 13.70 10.11
C ILE A 58 1.05 15.02 9.66
N LYS A 59 2.33 15.01 9.32
CA LYS A 59 3.01 16.16 8.74
C LYS A 59 2.22 16.68 7.54
N HIS A 60 1.89 15.82 6.59
CA HIS A 60 1.19 16.22 5.38
C HIS A 60 -0.23 16.71 5.63
N LEU A 61 -0.98 16.08 6.53
CA LEU A 61 -2.31 16.55 6.93
C LEU A 61 -2.26 17.97 7.49
N ILE A 62 -1.24 18.27 8.29
CA ILE A 62 -1.04 19.58 8.91
C ILE A 62 -0.54 20.59 7.87
N ASP A 63 0.52 20.28 7.14
CA ASP A 63 1.13 21.22 6.19
C ASP A 63 0.20 21.56 5.02
N TYR A 64 -0.55 20.57 4.51
CA TYR A 64 -1.53 20.81 3.46
C TYR A 64 -2.74 21.64 3.96
N SER A 65 -2.90 21.76 5.28
CA SER A 65 -3.93 22.59 5.90
C SER A 65 -3.38 23.86 6.55
N ALA A 66 -2.06 24.13 6.46
CA ALA A 66 -1.34 25.17 7.21
C ALA A 66 -1.96 26.56 7.10
N ASP A 67 -2.42 26.94 5.90
CA ASP A 67 -3.10 28.22 5.63
C ASP A 67 -4.47 28.36 6.33
N ARG A 68 -4.97 27.28 6.94
CA ARG A 68 -6.31 27.14 7.52
C ARG A 68 -6.31 26.39 8.86
N ILE A 69 -5.14 26.19 9.48
CA ILE A 69 -5.06 25.61 10.81
C ILE A 69 -5.64 26.63 11.79
N ASN A 70 -6.61 26.19 12.58
CA ASN A 70 -7.05 26.96 13.73
C ASN A 70 -5.90 26.98 14.77
N PRO A 71 -5.31 28.15 15.10
CA PRO A 71 -4.26 28.24 16.11
C PRO A 71 -4.72 27.72 17.50
N ASP A 72 -6.03 27.55 17.70
CA ASP A 72 -6.64 27.00 18.90
C ASP A 72 -6.82 25.46 18.92
N ALA A 73 -6.36 24.73 17.89
CA ALA A 73 -6.43 23.26 17.92
C ALA A 73 -5.78 22.72 19.20
N LYS A 74 -6.46 21.82 19.92
CA LYS A 74 -6.00 21.28 21.22
C LYS A 74 -4.62 20.64 21.07
N LEU A 75 -4.39 20.06 19.89
CA LEU A 75 -3.13 19.45 19.49
C LEU A 75 -1.93 20.42 19.55
N LEU A 76 -2.12 21.71 19.26
CA LEU A 76 -1.08 22.75 19.40
C LEU A 76 -0.95 23.26 20.83
N ARG A 77 -2.06 23.31 21.58
CA ARG A 77 -2.07 23.73 22.99
C ARG A 77 -1.39 22.71 23.91
N GLU A 78 -1.59 21.42 23.67
CA GLU A 78 -0.99 20.32 24.44
C GLU A 78 0.52 20.23 24.24
N LEU A 79 1.03 20.73 23.10
CA LEU A 79 2.45 20.64 22.79
C LEU A 79 3.33 21.48 23.71
N LYS A 80 2.76 22.45 24.44
CA LYS A 80 3.52 23.45 25.22
C LYS A 80 4.62 24.15 24.40
N ILE A 81 4.60 24.05 23.08
CA ILE A 81 5.55 24.70 22.18
C ILE A 81 5.01 26.11 21.94
N ASN A 82 5.82 27.12 22.23
CA ASN A 82 5.44 28.50 22.03
C ASN A 82 5.18 28.75 20.54
N TYR A 83 3.97 29.19 20.18
CA TYR A 83 3.58 29.42 18.78
C TYR A 83 4.50 30.43 18.07
N SER A 84 5.09 31.37 18.81
CA SER A 84 6.10 32.30 18.30
C SER A 84 7.42 31.62 17.93
N LEU A 85 7.82 30.56 18.63
CA LEU A 85 8.98 29.71 18.28
C LEU A 85 8.71 28.88 17.02
N ILE A 86 7.46 28.45 16.81
CA ILE A 86 7.04 27.73 15.58
C ILE A 86 7.10 28.67 14.36
N LEU A 87 6.61 29.90 14.50
CA LEU A 87 6.70 30.92 13.46
C LEU A 87 8.17 31.29 13.13
N GLN A 88 9.06 31.29 14.12
CA GLN A 88 10.50 31.49 13.92
C GLN A 88 11.19 30.26 13.31
N ALA A 89 10.78 29.03 13.66
CA ALA A 89 11.29 27.79 13.09
C ALA A 89 10.89 27.60 11.62
N HIS A 90 9.75 28.17 11.20
CA HIS A 90 9.31 28.23 9.81
C HIS A 90 10.34 28.92 8.88
N VAL A 91 11.25 29.73 9.44
CA VAL A 91 12.36 30.40 8.74
C VAL A 91 13.56 29.45 8.50
N ASN A 92 13.62 28.29 9.18
CA ASN A 92 14.82 27.42 9.28
C ASN A 92 14.64 25.96 8.81
N ARG A 93 13.86 25.71 7.74
CA ARG A 93 13.71 24.41 7.02
C ARG A 93 12.76 23.36 7.62
N PHE A 94 12.07 23.62 8.73
CA PHE A 94 11.07 22.70 9.30
C PHE A 94 9.65 23.27 9.20
N SER A 95 8.68 22.44 8.84
CA SER A 95 7.26 22.83 8.80
C SER A 95 6.58 22.67 10.16
N ILE A 96 5.38 23.26 10.32
CA ILE A 96 4.54 23.02 11.51
C ILE A 96 4.19 21.53 11.61
N GLY A 97 3.91 20.88 10.47
CA GLY A 97 3.70 19.45 10.39
C GLY A 97 4.87 18.65 10.90
N ASP A 98 6.12 19.03 10.59
CA ASP A 98 7.32 18.35 11.10
C ASP A 98 7.39 18.41 12.63
N ILE A 99 7.18 19.60 13.20
CA ILE A 99 7.25 19.83 14.65
C ILE A 99 6.18 18.99 15.36
N VAL A 100 4.94 19.03 14.87
CA VAL A 100 3.84 18.26 15.45
C VAL A 100 4.06 16.77 15.27
N ALA A 101 4.44 16.32 14.08
CA ALA A 101 4.70 14.91 13.82
C ALA A 101 5.82 14.39 14.72
N MET A 102 6.92 15.12 14.93
CA MET A 102 8.06 14.71 15.76
C MET A 102 7.76 14.70 17.26
N SER A 103 6.93 15.62 17.72
CA SER A 103 6.58 15.77 19.15
C SER A 103 5.68 14.66 19.71
N ARG A 104 4.99 13.90 18.84
CA ARG A 104 4.11 12.80 19.24
C ARG A 104 4.90 11.50 19.40
N ASN A 105 4.51 10.70 20.38
CA ASN A 105 4.97 9.33 20.53
C ASN A 105 3.99 8.39 19.81
N PHE A 106 4.50 7.49 18.98
CA PHE A 106 3.72 6.52 18.21
C PHE A 106 4.13 5.11 18.63
N SER A 107 3.95 4.79 19.91
CA SER A 107 4.37 3.52 20.50
C SER A 107 3.31 2.42 20.43
N SER A 108 2.12 2.73 19.90
CA SER A 108 1.01 1.79 19.69
C SER A 108 0.16 2.17 18.49
N TYR A 109 -0.61 1.20 17.98
CA TYR A 109 -1.62 1.44 16.94
C TYR A 109 -2.69 2.42 17.42
N ASP A 110 -3.14 2.28 18.68
CA ASP A 110 -4.16 3.14 19.28
C ASP A 110 -3.70 4.61 19.36
N GLU A 111 -2.42 4.87 19.63
CA GLU A 111 -1.85 6.24 19.60
C GLU A 111 -1.82 6.82 18.18
N ILE A 112 -1.48 6.00 17.17
CA ILE A 112 -1.48 6.41 15.76
C ILE A 112 -2.91 6.76 15.33
N GLU A 113 -3.84 5.83 15.51
CA GLU A 113 -5.25 6.04 15.17
C GLU A 113 -5.87 7.16 15.99
N GLY A 114 -5.58 7.24 17.29
CA GLY A 114 -6.03 8.31 18.17
C GLY A 114 -5.59 9.68 17.66
N THR A 115 -4.31 9.82 17.30
CA THR A 115 -3.77 11.08 16.77
C THR A 115 -4.40 11.46 15.42
N LEU A 116 -4.55 10.50 14.50
CA LEU A 116 -5.21 10.74 13.21
C LEU A 116 -6.68 11.12 13.40
N ASN A 117 -7.38 10.45 14.32
CA ASN A 117 -8.75 10.75 14.66
C ASN A 117 -8.88 12.11 15.35
N ASP A 118 -7.96 12.51 16.21
CA ASP A 118 -8.02 13.80 16.90
C ASP A 118 -7.76 14.97 15.94
N LEU A 119 -6.75 14.84 15.08
CA LEU A 119 -6.46 15.82 14.02
C LEU A 119 -7.66 16.05 13.10
N THR A 120 -8.42 14.99 12.82
CA THR A 120 -9.63 15.10 12.00
C THR A 120 -10.84 15.58 12.83
N LYS A 121 -10.96 15.18 14.11
CA LYS A 121 -12.08 15.54 14.99
C LYS A 121 -12.14 17.02 15.34
N GLU A 122 -11.01 17.64 15.62
CA GLU A 122 -10.97 19.03 16.11
C GLU A 122 -10.95 20.08 15.00
N ALA A 123 -10.72 19.66 13.75
CA ALA A 123 -10.78 20.55 12.60
C ALA A 123 -12.24 20.97 12.33
N LYS A 124 -12.62 22.21 12.68
CA LYS A 124 -13.96 22.76 12.38
C LYS A 124 -14.08 23.58 11.09
N LEU A 125 -13.00 23.82 10.33
CA LEU A 125 -13.05 24.80 9.22
C LEU A 125 -12.33 24.43 7.90
N SER A 126 -11.63 23.30 7.78
CA SER A 126 -10.81 23.01 6.59
C SER A 126 -10.91 21.55 6.13
N VAL A 127 -10.21 21.20 5.05
CA VAL A 127 -10.20 19.89 4.37
C VAL A 127 -10.21 18.69 5.35
N LEU A 128 -9.54 18.81 6.50
CA LEU A 128 -9.49 17.81 7.57
C LEU A 128 -10.83 17.49 8.24
N ALA A 129 -11.76 18.45 8.30
CA ALA A 129 -13.12 18.24 8.81
C ALA A 129 -13.91 17.29 7.89
N ARG A 130 -13.70 17.42 6.57
CA ARG A 130 -14.27 16.50 5.56
C ARG A 130 -13.61 15.13 5.64
N VAL A 131 -12.31 15.09 5.95
CA VAL A 131 -11.60 13.84 6.23
C VAL A 131 -12.29 13.13 7.40
N ARG A 132 -12.56 13.75 8.56
CA ARG A 132 -13.18 13.12 9.75
C ARG A 132 -14.44 12.29 9.48
N LEU A 133 -15.48 12.92 8.92
CA LEU A 133 -16.77 12.25 8.67
C LEU A 133 -16.60 11.14 7.63
N SER A 134 -15.73 11.37 6.65
CA SER A 134 -15.40 10.33 5.68
C SER A 134 -14.46 9.28 6.23
N TRP A 135 -13.61 9.56 7.23
CA TRP A 135 -12.49 8.69 7.60
C TRP A 135 -13.00 7.44 8.29
N ALA A 136 -13.89 7.59 9.25
CA ALA A 136 -14.53 6.47 9.92
C ALA A 136 -15.30 5.58 8.91
N ASP A 137 -16.04 6.19 7.98
CA ASP A 137 -16.81 5.47 6.95
C ASP A 137 -15.93 4.89 5.82
N LEU A 138 -14.85 5.57 5.46
CA LEU A 138 -13.87 5.16 4.45
C LEU A 138 -13.01 4.03 4.97
N MET A 139 -12.53 4.12 6.22
CA MET A 139 -11.82 3.01 6.86
C MET A 139 -12.76 1.80 6.96
N LYS A 140 -14.01 1.98 7.41
CA LYS A 140 -15.01 0.91 7.42
C LYS A 140 -15.26 0.28 6.04
N ASN A 141 -15.24 1.06 4.97
CA ASN A 141 -15.43 0.56 3.60
C ASN A 141 -14.15 -0.02 2.98
N ALA A 142 -12.97 0.51 3.31
CA ALA A 142 -11.67 0.08 2.80
C ALA A 142 -11.37 -1.38 3.16
N PHE A 143 -11.89 -1.86 4.30
CA PHE A 143 -11.71 -3.24 4.77
C PHE A 143 -12.79 -4.22 4.27
N ARG A 144 -13.69 -3.83 3.35
CA ARG A 144 -14.80 -4.70 2.88
C ARG A 144 -14.52 -5.50 1.60
N GLU A 145 -13.50 -5.15 0.80
CA GLU A 145 -13.27 -5.74 -0.54
C GLU A 145 -12.28 -6.93 -0.57
N GLY A 146 -12.48 -7.95 0.26
CA GLY A 146 -11.60 -9.14 0.28
C GLY A 146 -10.21 -8.93 0.92
N ALA A 147 -9.95 -7.72 1.42
CA ALA A 147 -8.84 -7.38 2.31
C ALA A 147 -9.08 -7.93 3.73
N TRP A 148 -8.04 -7.92 4.58
CA TRP A 148 -8.19 -8.27 5.99
C TRP A 148 -9.21 -7.35 6.68
N SER A 149 -9.99 -7.92 7.59
CA SER A 149 -10.94 -7.12 8.37
C SER A 149 -10.18 -6.12 9.24
N GLN A 150 -10.82 -4.97 9.53
CA GLN A 150 -10.28 -3.94 10.42
C GLN A 150 -9.78 -4.54 11.74
N ARG A 151 -10.61 -5.39 12.36
CA ARG A 151 -10.30 -6.05 13.62
C ARG A 151 -9.03 -6.91 13.53
N THR A 152 -8.87 -7.64 12.42
CA THR A 152 -7.68 -8.47 12.20
C THR A 152 -6.42 -7.62 12.05
N ILE A 153 -6.49 -6.51 11.34
CA ILE A 153 -5.34 -5.60 11.20
C ILE A 153 -5.00 -4.98 12.55
N GLU A 154 -5.99 -4.44 13.26
CA GLU A 154 -5.85 -3.86 14.60
C GLU A 154 -5.22 -4.85 15.59
N GLU A 155 -5.76 -6.07 15.70
CA GLU A 155 -5.22 -7.12 16.59
C GLU A 155 -3.76 -7.43 16.27
N ARG A 156 -3.39 -7.46 14.98
CA ARG A 156 -2.02 -7.74 14.53
C ARG A 156 -1.08 -6.57 14.80
N LEU A 157 -1.52 -5.34 14.57
CA LEU A 157 -0.71 -4.14 14.82
C LEU A 157 -0.51 -3.88 16.33
N ASN A 158 -1.55 -4.06 17.14
CA ASN A 158 -1.43 -3.97 18.60
C ASN A 158 -0.50 -5.07 19.15
N THR A 159 -0.59 -6.30 18.62
CA THR A 159 0.34 -7.37 18.97
C THR A 159 1.79 -7.05 18.56
N LEU A 160 1.98 -6.48 17.37
CA LEU A 160 3.29 -6.04 16.87
C LEU A 160 3.94 -5.04 17.85
N PHE A 161 3.25 -3.97 18.24
CA PHE A 161 3.80 -2.95 19.14
C PHE A 161 4.09 -3.52 20.54
N ARG A 162 3.20 -4.39 21.05
CA ARG A 162 3.45 -5.09 22.33
C ARG A 162 4.71 -5.94 22.27
N LYS A 163 4.87 -6.78 21.25
CA LYS A 163 6.05 -7.63 21.09
C LYS A 163 7.31 -6.80 20.83
N ARG A 164 7.21 -5.70 20.07
CA ARG A 164 8.33 -4.76 19.92
C ARG A 164 8.76 -4.18 21.26
N ASN A 165 7.81 -3.78 22.11
CA ASN A 165 8.13 -3.25 23.43
C ASN A 165 8.73 -4.30 24.36
N GLU A 166 8.25 -5.54 24.31
CA GLU A 166 8.85 -6.67 25.02
C GLU A 166 10.29 -6.91 24.56
N LEU A 167 10.54 -6.93 23.24
CA LEU A 167 11.88 -7.10 22.69
C LEU A 167 12.84 -5.96 23.08
N VAL A 168 12.38 -4.71 23.05
CA VAL A 168 13.23 -3.53 23.27
C VAL A 168 13.43 -3.22 24.76
N HIS A 169 12.44 -3.50 25.61
CA HIS A 169 12.43 -3.07 27.01
C HIS A 169 12.27 -4.21 28.03
N GLY A 170 11.73 -5.35 27.62
CA GLY A 170 11.39 -6.48 28.50
C GLY A 170 12.33 -7.68 28.42
N SER A 171 13.12 -7.82 27.35
CA SER A 171 13.92 -9.04 27.14
C SER A 171 15.14 -9.15 28.06
N PRO A 172 15.53 -10.37 28.46
CA PRO A 172 16.69 -10.60 29.30
C PRO A 172 17.98 -10.17 28.59
N ARG A 173 18.75 -9.24 29.19
CA ARG A 173 19.97 -8.67 28.60
C ARG A 173 21.12 -9.65 28.31
N HIS A 174 20.95 -10.94 28.61
CA HIS A 174 21.98 -11.96 28.48
C HIS A 174 21.88 -12.81 27.20
N LEU A 175 20.79 -12.70 26.43
CA LEU A 175 20.65 -13.39 25.14
C LEU A 175 21.11 -12.48 24.00
N ALA A 176 21.66 -13.06 22.91
CA ALA A 176 21.87 -12.32 21.68
C ALA A 176 20.50 -11.87 21.11
N TYR A 177 20.48 -10.75 20.38
CA TYR A 177 19.23 -10.14 19.91
C TYR A 177 18.40 -11.09 19.02
N ASP A 178 19.08 -11.91 18.23
CA ASP A 178 18.45 -12.88 17.32
C ASP A 178 17.73 -13.98 18.08
N ASP A 179 18.35 -14.51 19.14
CA ASP A 179 17.74 -15.53 20.01
C ASP A 179 16.50 -14.97 20.72
N GLN A 180 16.54 -13.70 21.13
CA GLN A 180 15.38 -13.02 21.74
C GLN A 180 14.24 -12.84 20.74
N LEU A 181 14.56 -12.46 19.50
CA LEU A 181 13.58 -12.31 18.44
C LEU A 181 12.92 -13.66 18.11
N GLU A 182 13.72 -14.71 17.92
CA GLU A 182 13.23 -16.05 17.57
C GLU A 182 12.39 -16.67 18.68
N ALA A 183 12.74 -16.42 19.95
CA ALA A 183 11.92 -16.81 21.09
C ALA A 183 10.57 -16.06 21.16
N LEU A 184 10.54 -14.82 20.67
CA LEU A 184 9.38 -13.94 20.82
C LEU A 184 8.40 -13.99 19.64
N VAL A 185 8.88 -14.15 18.41
CA VAL A 185 8.06 -14.10 17.20
C VAL A 185 8.49 -15.14 16.17
N SER A 186 7.53 -15.91 15.67
CA SER A 186 7.80 -16.83 14.56
C SER A 186 7.93 -16.08 13.23
N LYS A 187 8.67 -16.65 12.27
CA LYS A 187 8.74 -16.16 10.87
C LYS A 187 7.36 -15.91 10.27
N ARG A 188 6.43 -16.84 10.48
CA ARG A 188 5.04 -16.74 10.00
C ARG A 188 4.31 -15.55 10.63
N GLU A 189 4.45 -15.36 11.94
CA GLU A 189 3.80 -14.27 12.65
C GLU A 189 4.37 -12.90 12.24
N LEU A 190 5.69 -12.80 12.06
CA LEU A 190 6.34 -11.60 11.54
C LEU A 190 5.88 -11.25 10.12
N ALA A 191 5.72 -12.25 9.24
CA ALA A 191 5.13 -12.04 7.91
C ALA A 191 3.69 -11.51 7.98
N LEU A 192 2.90 -11.94 8.97
CA LEU A 192 1.56 -11.42 9.21
C LEU A 192 1.59 -9.97 9.70
N PHE A 193 2.55 -9.59 10.55
CA PHE A 193 2.72 -8.19 10.97
C PHE A 193 3.10 -7.29 9.80
N ILE A 194 4.04 -7.73 8.95
CA ILE A 194 4.43 -7.01 7.74
C ILE A 194 3.23 -6.81 6.82
N HIS A 195 2.42 -7.86 6.62
CA HIS A 195 1.23 -7.79 5.79
C HIS A 195 0.19 -6.82 6.37
N ALA A 196 -0.09 -6.91 7.68
CA ALA A 196 -0.99 -5.98 8.37
C ALA A 196 -0.55 -4.52 8.20
N ALA A 197 0.75 -4.25 8.36
CA ALA A 197 1.31 -2.92 8.24
C ALA A 197 1.17 -2.37 6.81
N ILE A 198 1.51 -3.18 5.79
CA ILE A 198 1.37 -2.78 4.38
C ILE A 198 -0.11 -2.49 4.05
N GLU A 199 -1.02 -3.38 4.43
CA GLU A 199 -2.44 -3.22 4.14
C GLU A 199 -3.01 -1.98 4.86
N TYR A 200 -2.68 -1.77 6.14
CA TYR A 200 -3.04 -0.57 6.87
C TYR A 200 -2.55 0.71 6.16
N MET A 201 -1.25 0.80 5.84
CA MET A 201 -0.69 1.96 5.15
C MET A 201 -1.36 2.23 3.80
N ARG A 202 -1.67 1.17 3.02
CA ARG A 202 -2.39 1.28 1.75
C ARG A 202 -3.79 1.81 1.93
N HIS A 203 -4.53 1.29 2.91
CA HIS A 203 -5.90 1.72 3.19
C HIS A 203 -5.93 3.18 3.66
N VAL A 204 -5.04 3.58 4.55
CA VAL A 204 -4.91 4.96 5.03
C VAL A 204 -4.56 5.90 3.87
N THR A 205 -3.55 5.55 3.07
CA THR A 205 -3.11 6.37 1.92
C THR A 205 -4.23 6.51 0.88
N SER A 206 -4.87 5.40 0.49
CA SER A 206 -5.99 5.40 -0.47
C SER A 206 -7.17 6.25 0.01
N SER A 207 -7.47 6.18 1.31
CA SER A 207 -8.57 6.95 1.91
C SER A 207 -8.25 8.45 1.96
N LEU A 208 -7.01 8.83 2.28
CA LEU A 208 -6.57 10.23 2.30
C LEU A 208 -6.34 10.81 0.91
N ALA A 209 -6.05 9.98 -0.09
CA ALA A 209 -5.83 10.38 -1.48
C ALA A 209 -7.03 11.14 -2.08
N LYS A 210 -8.23 11.00 -1.50
CA LYS A 210 -9.41 11.79 -1.89
C LYS A 210 -9.32 13.26 -1.47
N PHE A 211 -8.52 13.56 -0.46
CA PHE A 211 -8.41 14.87 0.19
C PHE A 211 -7.05 15.53 -0.03
N ILE A 212 -6.00 14.72 -0.16
CA ILE A 212 -4.63 15.11 -0.50
C ILE A 212 -4.30 14.39 -1.81
N PRO A 213 -4.61 14.97 -2.98
CA PRO A 213 -4.40 14.34 -4.28
C PRO A 213 -2.96 13.87 -4.51
N GLU A 214 -2.00 14.51 -3.86
CA GLU A 214 -0.58 14.18 -3.92
C GLU A 214 -0.30 12.79 -3.36
N LEU A 215 -1.07 12.31 -2.37
CA LEU A 215 -1.01 10.93 -1.87
C LEU A 215 -1.53 9.88 -2.89
N ARG A 216 -2.09 10.30 -4.04
CA ARG A 216 -2.55 9.38 -5.10
C ARG A 216 -1.43 8.88 -5.99
N ALA A 217 -0.20 9.37 -5.88
CA ALA A 217 0.87 8.82 -6.68
C ALA A 217 1.07 7.35 -6.27
N ARG A 218 0.49 6.44 -7.05
CA ARG A 218 0.75 5.02 -6.89
C ARG A 218 2.17 4.82 -7.40
N SER A 219 3.06 4.34 -6.53
CA SER A 219 4.37 3.88 -6.96
C SER A 219 4.22 3.03 -8.23
N THR A 220 5.14 3.20 -9.17
CA THR A 220 5.17 2.38 -10.38
C THR A 220 5.16 0.89 -10.05
N TYR A 221 5.75 0.51 -8.91
CA TYR A 221 5.70 -0.83 -8.35
C TYR A 221 4.28 -1.26 -7.93
N ASP A 222 3.52 -0.43 -7.21
CA ASP A 222 2.14 -0.76 -6.81
C ASP A 222 1.21 -0.89 -8.02
N ASN A 223 1.40 -0.05 -9.03
CA ASN A 223 0.74 -0.23 -10.32
C ASN A 223 1.15 -1.54 -10.99
N ASN A 224 2.44 -1.89 -11.00
CA ASN A 224 2.92 -3.16 -11.54
C ASN A 224 2.35 -4.37 -10.80
N VAL A 225 2.31 -4.36 -9.46
CA VAL A 225 1.75 -5.46 -8.65
C VAL A 225 0.25 -5.62 -8.89
N ASN A 226 -0.50 -4.51 -8.91
CA ASN A 226 -1.94 -4.58 -9.16
C ASN A 226 -2.23 -5.08 -10.59
N GLN A 227 -1.49 -4.62 -11.59
CA GLN A 227 -1.66 -5.10 -12.96
C GLN A 227 -1.26 -6.57 -13.11
N ARG A 228 -0.22 -7.02 -12.39
CA ARG A 228 0.14 -8.44 -12.33
C ARG A 228 -0.98 -9.30 -11.78
N SER A 229 -1.57 -8.92 -10.65
CA SER A 229 -2.69 -9.67 -10.05
C SER A 229 -3.90 -9.73 -10.98
N ARG A 230 -4.21 -8.65 -11.70
CA ARG A 230 -5.29 -8.62 -12.70
C ARG A 230 -5.01 -9.55 -13.88
N LEU A 231 -3.76 -9.53 -14.38
CA LEU A 231 -3.34 -10.42 -15.45
C LEU A 231 -3.48 -11.88 -15.02
N GLU A 232 -2.91 -12.27 -13.87
CA GLU A 232 -2.99 -13.63 -13.33
C GLU A 232 -4.44 -14.11 -13.16
N ASN A 233 -5.33 -13.24 -12.66
CA ASN A 233 -6.75 -13.57 -12.51
C ASN A 233 -7.44 -13.80 -13.86
N SER A 234 -7.14 -12.96 -14.86
CA SER A 234 -7.69 -13.12 -16.20
C SER A 234 -7.15 -14.36 -16.93
N GLU A 235 -5.89 -14.73 -16.70
CA GLU A 235 -5.30 -15.96 -17.24
C GLU A 235 -5.94 -17.20 -16.62
N LYS A 236 -6.12 -17.22 -15.30
CA LYS A 236 -6.86 -18.29 -14.61
C LYS A 236 -8.30 -18.43 -15.12
N ALA A 237 -8.97 -17.33 -15.46
CA ALA A 237 -10.31 -17.37 -16.03
C ALA A 237 -10.31 -18.01 -17.43
N ILE A 238 -9.33 -17.66 -18.28
CA ILE A 238 -9.16 -18.27 -19.61
C ILE A 238 -8.91 -19.77 -19.47
N ASP A 239 -7.98 -20.17 -18.61
CA ASP A 239 -7.63 -21.58 -18.45
C ASP A 239 -8.82 -22.42 -17.97
N ARG A 240 -9.67 -21.86 -17.10
CA ARG A 240 -10.93 -22.53 -16.67
C ARG A 240 -11.89 -22.74 -17.84
N LEU A 241 -12.10 -21.73 -18.68
CA LEU A 241 -12.97 -21.83 -19.86
C LEU A 241 -12.39 -22.78 -20.91
N GLU A 242 -11.06 -22.75 -21.12
CA GLU A 242 -10.38 -23.69 -22.00
C GLU A 242 -10.60 -25.14 -21.54
N LEU A 243 -10.43 -25.44 -20.25
CA LEU A 243 -10.69 -26.77 -19.71
C LEU A 243 -12.13 -27.23 -19.94
N ALA A 244 -13.11 -26.32 -19.77
CA ALA A 244 -14.51 -26.62 -20.05
C ALA A 244 -14.74 -26.94 -21.55
N ILE A 245 -14.19 -26.13 -22.45
CA ILE A 245 -14.30 -26.35 -23.91
C ILE A 245 -13.61 -27.65 -24.34
N LEU A 246 -12.39 -27.90 -23.85
CA LEU A 246 -11.64 -29.13 -24.15
C LEU A 246 -12.41 -30.38 -23.73
N SER A 247 -13.11 -30.32 -22.58
CA SER A 247 -13.95 -31.42 -22.11
C SER A 247 -15.14 -31.69 -23.03
N ARG A 248 -15.75 -30.64 -23.60
CA ARG A 248 -16.88 -30.77 -24.54
C ARG A 248 -16.44 -31.30 -25.90
N LEU A 249 -15.26 -30.90 -26.37
CA LEU A 249 -14.70 -31.35 -27.65
C LEU A 249 -13.99 -32.71 -27.56
N ALA A 250 -13.96 -33.37 -26.40
CA ALA A 250 -13.20 -34.61 -26.21
C ALA A 250 -13.61 -35.74 -27.17
N ALA A 251 -14.87 -35.76 -27.61
CA ALA A 251 -15.41 -36.74 -28.56
C ALA A 251 -15.19 -36.36 -30.04
N ASP A 252 -14.69 -35.15 -30.33
CA ASP A 252 -14.41 -34.65 -31.68
C ASP A 252 -12.92 -34.28 -31.82
N PRO A 253 -12.06 -35.25 -32.18
CA PRO A 253 -10.61 -35.05 -32.23
C PRO A 253 -10.17 -33.94 -33.19
N LEU A 254 -10.89 -33.76 -34.30
CA LEU A 254 -10.56 -32.77 -35.30
C LEU A 254 -10.84 -31.37 -34.74
N HIS A 255 -12.07 -31.09 -34.28
CA HIS A 255 -12.38 -29.78 -33.69
C HIS A 255 -11.52 -29.47 -32.47
N LEU A 256 -11.21 -30.47 -31.65
CA LEU A 256 -10.30 -30.35 -30.52
C LEU A 256 -8.90 -29.88 -30.96
N GLU A 257 -8.34 -30.46 -32.02
CA GLU A 257 -7.03 -30.06 -32.55
C GLU A 257 -7.06 -28.62 -33.09
N HIS A 258 -8.10 -28.27 -33.85
CA HIS A 258 -8.29 -26.92 -34.36
C HIS A 258 -8.40 -25.88 -33.24
N PHE A 259 -9.17 -26.16 -32.19
CA PHE A 259 -9.27 -25.30 -31.02
C PHE A 259 -7.91 -25.10 -30.33
N ARG A 260 -7.16 -26.19 -30.11
CA ARG A 260 -5.81 -26.13 -29.50
C ARG A 260 -4.82 -25.33 -30.34
N LYS A 261 -4.90 -25.42 -31.68
CA LYS A 261 -4.06 -24.61 -32.59
C LYS A 261 -4.44 -23.14 -32.52
N ALA A 262 -5.73 -22.83 -32.58
CA ALA A 262 -6.23 -21.46 -32.50
C ALA A 262 -5.84 -20.79 -31.17
N GLN A 263 -5.96 -21.51 -30.05
CA GLN A 263 -5.64 -20.96 -28.74
C GLN A 263 -4.13 -20.73 -28.55
N ARG A 264 -3.28 -21.62 -29.07
CA ARG A 264 -1.82 -21.41 -29.10
C ARG A 264 -1.43 -20.21 -29.95
N ALA A 265 -2.02 -20.07 -31.15
CA ALA A 265 -1.78 -18.93 -32.02
C ALA A 265 -2.21 -17.61 -31.36
N TRP A 266 -3.37 -17.61 -30.68
CA TRP A 266 -3.86 -16.45 -29.96
C TRP A 266 -2.93 -16.04 -28.80
N ARG A 267 -2.44 -16.97 -27.98
CA ARG A 267 -1.48 -16.66 -26.89
C ARG A 267 -0.20 -16.03 -27.44
N ALA A 268 0.34 -16.57 -28.54
CA ALA A 268 1.53 -16.02 -29.18
C ALA A 268 1.28 -14.62 -29.76
N TRP A 269 0.13 -14.41 -30.40
CA TRP A 269 -0.28 -13.10 -30.90
C TRP A 269 -0.47 -12.09 -29.77
N ARG A 270 -1.16 -12.45 -28.68
CA ARG A 270 -1.42 -11.60 -27.51
C ARG A 270 -0.13 -10.96 -26.97
N GLY A 271 0.88 -11.78 -26.70
CA GLY A 271 2.15 -11.28 -26.17
C GLY A 271 2.86 -10.33 -27.12
N ARG A 272 2.85 -10.63 -28.44
CA ARG A 272 3.45 -9.77 -29.47
C ARG A 272 2.70 -8.46 -29.64
N GLU A 273 1.38 -8.50 -29.65
CA GLU A 273 0.52 -7.33 -29.78
C GLU A 273 0.64 -6.41 -28.57
N ALA A 274 0.57 -6.97 -27.35
CA ALA A 274 0.80 -6.21 -26.13
C ALA A 274 2.19 -5.55 -26.12
N ASN A 275 3.22 -6.26 -26.58
CA ASN A 275 4.58 -5.73 -26.68
C ASN A 275 4.69 -4.61 -27.73
N PHE A 276 4.06 -4.77 -28.90
CA PHE A 276 4.02 -3.76 -29.95
C PHE A 276 3.35 -2.48 -29.44
N GLN A 277 2.11 -2.58 -28.94
CA GLN A 277 1.35 -1.43 -28.44
C GLN A 277 2.06 -0.72 -27.29
N THR A 278 2.67 -1.47 -26.38
CA THR A 278 3.41 -0.90 -25.26
C THR A 278 4.65 -0.15 -25.73
N THR A 279 5.37 -0.69 -26.72
CA THR A 279 6.56 -0.04 -27.28
C THR A 279 6.19 1.24 -28.02
N THR A 280 5.07 1.26 -28.75
CA THR A 280 4.58 2.47 -29.43
C THR A 280 4.22 3.59 -28.46
N LEU A 281 3.67 3.26 -27.29
CA LEU A 281 3.21 4.24 -26.30
C LEU A 281 4.31 4.71 -25.34
N TRP A 282 5.27 3.83 -24.99
CA TRP A 282 6.20 4.06 -23.87
C TRP A 282 7.68 3.92 -24.26
N GLY A 283 7.99 3.55 -25.50
CA GLY A 283 9.35 3.24 -25.92
C GLY A 283 9.86 1.90 -25.38
N PRO A 284 11.07 1.46 -25.79
CA PRO A 284 11.63 0.14 -25.45
C PRO A 284 11.96 -0.01 -23.94
N GLU A 285 12.23 1.09 -23.23
CA GLU A 285 12.74 1.08 -21.86
C GLU A 285 11.94 2.03 -20.96
N GLY A 286 11.62 1.61 -19.72
CA GLY A 286 10.92 2.44 -18.74
C GLY A 286 10.25 1.65 -17.61
N SER A 287 10.30 2.17 -16.39
CA SER A 287 9.78 1.48 -15.19
C SER A 287 8.25 1.29 -15.21
N GLY A 288 7.51 2.12 -15.96
CA GLY A 288 6.07 2.01 -16.17
C GLY A 288 5.64 1.02 -17.27
N ARG A 289 6.59 0.57 -18.10
CA ARG A 289 6.35 -0.38 -19.20
C ARG A 289 5.65 -1.67 -18.75
N PRO A 290 6.04 -2.32 -17.63
CA PRO A 290 5.39 -3.55 -17.18
C PRO A 290 3.90 -3.37 -16.88
N ALA A 291 3.49 -2.28 -16.20
CA ALA A 291 2.08 -2.02 -15.89
C ALA A 291 1.26 -1.83 -17.17
N ILE A 292 1.79 -1.12 -18.16
CA ILE A 292 1.11 -0.90 -19.44
C ILE A 292 1.01 -2.22 -20.21
N PHE A 293 2.09 -2.99 -20.30
CA PHE A 293 2.12 -4.30 -20.94
C PHE A 293 1.10 -5.26 -20.32
N MET A 294 1.14 -5.44 -19.00
CA MET A 294 0.19 -6.30 -18.28
C MET A 294 -1.26 -5.81 -18.42
N GLY A 295 -1.47 -4.49 -18.44
CA GLY A 295 -2.78 -3.90 -18.70
C GLY A 295 -3.30 -4.22 -20.11
N ARG A 296 -2.44 -4.21 -21.13
CA ARG A 296 -2.78 -4.60 -22.51
C ARG A 296 -3.09 -6.09 -22.62
N GLU A 297 -2.25 -6.95 -22.04
CA GLU A 297 -2.54 -8.40 -22.01
C GLU A 297 -3.85 -8.69 -21.28
N THR A 298 -4.13 -8.01 -20.16
CA THR A 298 -5.40 -8.15 -19.44
C THR A 298 -6.59 -7.77 -20.33
N SER A 299 -6.51 -6.65 -21.07
CA SER A 299 -7.58 -6.23 -21.99
C SER A 299 -7.84 -7.28 -23.07
N LEU A 300 -6.77 -7.79 -23.69
CA LEU A 300 -6.86 -8.83 -24.72
C LEU A 300 -7.42 -10.14 -24.14
N ASN A 301 -7.08 -10.48 -22.89
CA ASN A 301 -7.66 -11.61 -22.19
C ASN A 301 -9.17 -11.44 -22.02
N MET A 302 -9.66 -10.24 -21.65
CA MET A 302 -11.10 -9.98 -21.52
C MET A 302 -11.85 -10.12 -22.83
N ASP A 303 -11.26 -9.71 -23.95
CA ASP A 303 -11.85 -9.91 -25.28
C ASP A 303 -11.91 -11.39 -25.65
N ARG A 304 -10.85 -12.13 -25.34
CA ARG A 304 -10.81 -13.58 -25.58
C ARG A 304 -11.79 -14.34 -24.69
N LEU A 305 -11.93 -13.95 -23.42
CA LEU A 305 -12.92 -14.51 -22.51
C LEU A 305 -14.32 -14.43 -23.11
N ARG A 306 -14.73 -13.25 -23.59
CA ARG A 306 -16.04 -13.08 -24.26
C ARG A 306 -16.20 -13.97 -25.48
N SER A 307 -15.15 -14.11 -26.30
CA SER A 307 -15.13 -14.99 -27.46
C SER A 307 -15.25 -16.48 -27.08
N LEU A 308 -14.55 -16.93 -26.04
CA LEU A 308 -14.58 -18.31 -25.56
C LEU A 308 -15.90 -18.65 -24.87
N GLU A 309 -16.49 -17.71 -24.12
CA GLU A 309 -17.83 -17.85 -23.53
C GLU A 309 -18.89 -18.02 -24.63
N GLY A 310 -18.86 -17.17 -25.66
CA GLY A 310 -19.75 -17.29 -26.81
C GLY A 310 -19.58 -18.63 -27.55
N TYR A 311 -18.33 -19.07 -27.73
CA TYR A 311 -18.05 -20.38 -28.34
C TYR A 311 -18.57 -21.54 -27.48
N LEU A 312 -18.35 -21.49 -26.16
CA LEU A 312 -18.83 -22.53 -25.23
C LEU A 312 -20.35 -22.66 -25.24
N GLN A 313 -21.07 -21.54 -25.40
CA GLN A 313 -22.53 -21.55 -25.56
C GLN A 313 -23.00 -22.18 -26.88
N GLN A 314 -22.22 -22.07 -27.96
CA GLN A 314 -22.56 -22.64 -29.27
C GLN A 314 -22.28 -24.14 -29.37
N ILE A 315 -21.33 -24.65 -28.57
CA ILE A 315 -21.02 -26.08 -28.46
C ILE A 315 -21.79 -26.78 -27.32
N THR A 316 -22.74 -26.08 -26.69
CA THR A 316 -23.70 -26.63 -25.72
C THR A 316 -25.01 -26.92 -26.41
#